data_AF-A0A2W7AZ35-F1
#
_entry.id   AF-A0A2W7AZ35-F1
#
_cell.length_a   1.000
_cell.length_b   1.000
_cell.length_c   1.000
_cell.angle_alpha   90.00
_cell.angle_beta   90.00
_cell.angle_gamma   90.00
#
_symmetry.space_group_name_H-M   'P 1'
#
loop_
_entity.id
_entity.type
_entity.pdbx_description
1 polymer ?
#
loop_
_entity_poly.entity_id
_entity_poly.type
_entity_poly.pdbx_seq_one_letter_code
_entity_poly.pdbx_strand_id
1 'polypeptide(L)'
;MSATTAAFTAKTTSATVRKPSLESQLRAALEHARRLTAMDESHSIEAAIAWEVVEELRFAQRQQRATVQSAFAHYCLANPDAPECRIYED
;
A
#
# COMPACT_ATOMS: atom_id res chain seq x y z
N MET A 1 33.13 -0.62 50.15
CA MET A 1 31.89 -0.69 49.35
C MET A 1 32.24 -0.13 47.97
N SER A 2 32.63 -0.99 47.04
CA SER A 2 33.14 -0.57 45.73
C SER A 2 32.00 -0.59 44.71
N ALA A 3 31.66 0.57 44.16
CA ALA A 3 30.64 0.72 43.13
C ALA A 3 31.28 0.54 41.74
N THR A 4 31.06 -0.62 41.12
CA THR A 4 31.43 -0.86 39.72
C THR A 4 30.31 -0.32 38.83
N THR A 5 30.54 0.85 38.24
CA THR A 5 29.67 1.40 37.20
C THR A 5 30.01 0.70 35.88
N ALA A 6 29.16 -0.22 35.44
CA ALA A 6 29.25 -0.80 34.11
C ALA A 6 28.67 0.17 33.09
N ALA A 7 29.50 0.66 32.16
CA ALA A 7 29.06 1.45 31.03
C ALA A 7 28.19 0.57 30.10
N PHE A 8 26.88 0.83 30.09
CA PHE A 8 25.99 0.25 29.09
C PHE A 8 26.23 0.94 27.76
N THR A 9 27.07 0.34 26.92
CA THR A 9 27.28 0.76 25.54
C THR A 9 26.00 0.49 24.76
N ALA A 10 25.11 1.48 24.70
CA ALA A 10 23.92 1.44 23.87
C ALA A 10 24.35 1.45 22.39
N LYS A 11 24.51 0.26 21.81
CA LYS A 11 24.66 0.07 20.37
C LYS A 11 23.31 0.42 19.74
N THR A 12 23.12 1.70 19.44
CA THR A 12 21.94 2.22 18.75
C THR A 12 21.97 1.70 17.32
N THR A 13 21.39 0.52 17.09
CA THR A 13 21.03 0.08 15.75
C THR A 13 19.87 0.96 15.29
N SER A 14 20.19 1.94 14.44
CA SER A 14 19.20 2.70 13.68
C SER A 14 18.42 1.75 12.76
N ALA A 15 17.41 1.09 13.32
CA ALA A 15 16.49 0.24 12.61
C ALA A 15 15.48 1.13 11.89
N THR A 16 15.69 1.38 10.59
CA THR A 16 14.71 2.02 9.72
C THR A 16 13.40 1.23 9.79
N VAL A 17 12.36 1.80 10.40
CA VAL A 17 11.02 1.22 10.43
C VAL A 17 10.49 1.21 9.00
N ARG A 18 10.49 0.04 8.35
CA ARG A 18 9.92 -0.11 7.00
C ARG A 18 8.41 -0.13 7.11
N LYS A 19 7.73 0.77 6.39
CA LYS A 19 6.27 0.73 6.25
C LYS A 19 5.88 -0.59 5.54
N PRO A 20 4.84 -1.31 6.01
CA PRO A 20 4.39 -2.54 5.36
C PRO A 20 3.93 -2.27 3.93
N SER A 21 4.05 -3.27 3.04
CA SER A 21 3.56 -3.17 1.66
C SER A 21 2.03 -2.98 1.63
N LEU A 22 1.50 -2.40 0.54
CA LEU A 22 0.05 -2.25 0.36
C LEU A 22 -0.68 -3.60 0.42
N GLU A 23 -0.06 -4.67 -0.10
CA GLU A 23 -0.61 -6.02 0.00
C GLU A 23 -0.67 -6.52 1.45
N SER A 24 0.38 -6.28 2.24
CA SER A 24 0.40 -6.64 3.66
C SER A 24 -0.65 -5.86 4.45
N GLN A 25 -0.81 -4.56 4.16
CA GLN A 25 -1.84 -3.72 4.79
C GLN A 25 -3.25 -4.21 4.45
N LEU A 26 -3.49 -4.56 3.18
CA LEU A 26 -4.78 -5.08 2.72
C LEU A 26 -5.13 -6.42 3.40
N ARG A 27 -4.15 -7.32 3.58
CA ARG A 27 -4.36 -8.60 4.27
C ARG A 27 -4.78 -8.37 5.72
N ALA A 28 -4.10 -7.49 6.42
CA ALA A 28 -4.43 -7.12 7.79
C ALA A 28 -5.82 -6.46 7.90
N ALA A 29 -6.16 -5.56 6.97
CA ALA A 29 -7.48 -4.92 6.92
C ALA A 29 -8.61 -5.92 6.67
N LEU A 30 -8.40 -6.91 5.79
CA LEU A 30 -9.37 -7.99 5.54
C LEU A 30 -9.60 -8.86 6.77
N GLU A 31 -8.54 -9.25 7.47
CA GLU A 31 -8.65 -10.01 8.72
C GLU A 31 -9.38 -9.20 9.82
N HIS A 32 -9.11 -7.90 9.89
CA HIS A 32 -9.79 -7.00 10.82
C HIS A 32 -11.28 -6.85 10.51
N ALA A 33 -11.63 -6.51 9.27
CA ALA A 33 -13.03 -6.36 8.85
C ALA A 33 -13.84 -7.65 9.05
N ARG A 34 -13.25 -8.81 8.74
CA ARG A 34 -13.88 -10.13 8.97
C ARG A 34 -14.10 -10.41 10.46
N ARG A 35 -13.14 -10.09 11.33
CA ARG A 35 -13.31 -10.25 12.78
C ARG A 35 -14.45 -9.40 13.31
N LEU A 36 -14.49 -8.11 12.95
CA LEU A 36 -15.58 -7.22 13.38
C LEU A 36 -16.94 -7.69 12.86
N THR A 37 -17.01 -8.12 11.60
CA THR A 37 -18.25 -8.66 11.01
C THR A 37 -18.71 -9.96 11.70
N ALA A 38 -17.78 -10.79 12.19
CA ALA A 38 -18.10 -12.02 12.90
C ALA A 38 -18.46 -11.79 14.37
N MET A 39 -17.97 -10.70 14.97
CA MET A 39 -18.24 -10.33 16.36
C MET A 39 -19.56 -9.58 16.51
N ASP A 40 -19.95 -8.78 15.51
CA ASP A 40 -21.17 -7.97 15.53
C ASP A 40 -22.27 -8.56 14.66
N GLU A 41 -23.52 -8.48 15.11
CA GLU A 41 -24.70 -8.87 14.35
C GLU A 41 -24.94 -7.89 13.17
N SER A 42 -24.14 -8.00 12.11
CA SER A 42 -24.32 -7.44 10.76
C SER A 42 -24.53 -5.92 10.55
N HIS A 43 -24.69 -5.10 11.60
CA HIS A 43 -25.02 -3.66 11.49
C HIS A 43 -24.09 -2.72 12.25
N SER A 44 -22.91 -3.19 12.63
CA SER A 44 -21.94 -2.37 13.34
C SER A 44 -21.28 -1.34 12.44
N ILE A 45 -21.28 -0.08 12.91
CA ILE A 45 -20.57 1.02 12.26
C ILE A 45 -19.08 0.70 12.15
N GLU A 46 -18.51 0.00 13.13
CA GLU A 46 -17.09 -0.38 13.12
C GLU A 46 -16.78 -1.37 12.00
N ALA A 47 -17.67 -2.35 11.78
CA ALA A 47 -17.54 -3.30 10.67
C ALA A 47 -17.64 -2.57 9.31
N ALA A 48 -18.58 -1.62 9.18
CA ALA A 48 -18.72 -0.81 7.98
C ALA A 48 -17.44 -0.01 7.67
N ILE A 49 -16.90 0.73 8.65
CA ILE A 49 -15.66 1.50 8.51
C ILE A 49 -14.48 0.58 8.14
N ALA A 50 -14.40 -0.61 8.76
CA ALA A 50 -13.33 -1.56 8.45
C ALA A 50 -13.40 -2.07 6.99
N TRP A 51 -14.60 -2.24 6.44
CA TRP A 51 -14.79 -2.56 5.03
C TRP A 51 -14.47 -1.37 4.11
N GLU A 52 -14.82 -0.14 4.47
CA GLU A 52 -14.41 1.06 3.72
C GLU A 52 -12.88 1.14 3.59
N VAL A 53 -12.14 0.86 4.67
CA VAL A 53 -10.67 0.81 4.62
C VAL A 53 -10.16 -0.25 3.62
N VAL A 54 -10.81 -1.41 3.53
CA VAL A 54 -10.46 -2.44 2.55
C VAL A 54 -10.70 -1.94 1.12
N GLU A 55 -11.81 -1.24 0.88
CA GLU A 55 -12.14 -0.69 -0.43
C GLU A 55 -11.13 0.37 -0.87
N GLU A 56 -10.74 1.27 0.02
CA GLU A 56 -9.72 2.29 -0.24
C GLU A 56 -8.36 1.66 -0.56
N LEU A 57 -7.94 0.64 0.19
CA LEU A 57 -6.68 -0.08 -0.10
C LEU A 57 -6.73 -0.79 -1.45
N ARG A 58 -7.88 -1.37 -1.83
CA ARG A 58 -8.08 -1.96 -3.15
C ARG A 58 -8.09 -0.92 -4.25
N PHE A 59 -8.67 0.25 -4.01
CA PHE A 59 -8.64 1.38 -4.93
C PHE A 59 -7.20 1.87 -5.16
N ALA A 60 -6.44 2.08 -4.10
CA ALA A 60 -5.02 2.47 -4.18
C ALA A 60 -4.18 1.45 -4.99
N GLN A 61 -4.41 0.14 -4.80
CA GLN A 61 -3.76 -0.90 -5.62
C GLN A 61 -4.09 -0.77 -7.12
N ARG A 62 -5.36 -0.51 -7.46
CA ARG A 62 -5.75 -0.30 -8.86
C ARG A 62 -5.14 0.96 -9.44
N GLN A 63 -5.15 2.06 -8.67
CA GLN A 63 -4.59 3.33 -9.10
C GLN A 63 -3.07 3.22 -9.34
N GLN A 64 -2.35 2.54 -8.45
CA GLN A 64 -0.91 2.28 -8.64
C GLN A 64 -0.63 1.49 -9.92
N ARG A 65 -1.51 0.57 -10.32
CA ARG A 65 -1.39 -0.15 -11.60
C ARG A 65 -1.73 0.73 -12.79
N ALA A 66 -2.73 1.60 -12.66
CA ALA A 66 -3.14 2.53 -13.72
C ALA A 66 -2.06 3.61 -14.00
N THR A 67 -1.24 3.97 -13.01
CA THR A 67 -0.13 4.92 -13.21
C THR A 67 1.07 4.34 -13.96
N VAL A 68 1.14 3.02 -14.14
CA VAL A 68 2.21 2.40 -14.93
C VAL A 68 1.83 2.51 -16.40
N GLN A 69 2.56 3.34 -17.15
CA GLN A 69 2.40 3.43 -18.60
C GLN A 69 2.69 2.06 -19.23
N SER A 70 1.87 1.68 -20.21
CA SER A 70 2.11 0.45 -20.96
C SER A 70 3.40 0.59 -21.79
N ALA A 71 4.02 -0.54 -22.14
CA ALA A 71 5.17 -0.54 -23.05
C ALA A 71 4.85 0.16 -24.39
N PHE A 72 3.61 0.02 -24.86
CA PHE A 72 3.11 0.70 -26.05
C PHE A 72 3.05 2.22 -25.86
N ALA A 73 2.52 2.70 -24.72
CA ALA A 73 2.50 4.14 -24.43
C ALA A 73 3.93 4.72 -24.35
N HIS A 74 4.87 4.02 -23.70
CA HIS A 74 6.28 4.41 -23.69
C HIS A 74 6.89 4.45 -25.09
N TYR A 75 6.60 3.45 -25.92
CA TYR A 75 7.08 3.40 -27.31
C TYR A 75 6.57 4.59 -28.13
N CYS A 76 5.27 4.91 -28.04
CA CYS A 76 4.68 6.02 -28.77
C CYS A 76 5.14 7.40 -28.27
N LEU A 77 5.44 7.53 -26.98
CA LEU A 77 6.08 8.74 -26.45
C LEU A 77 7.49 8.94 -27.02
N ALA A 78 8.23 7.86 -27.25
CA ALA A 78 9.58 7.92 -27.82
C ALA A 78 9.59 8.02 -29.36
N ASN A 79 8.54 7.54 -30.03
CA ASN A 79 8.43 7.46 -31.49
C ASN A 79 7.05 7.98 -31.96
N PRO A 80 6.79 9.30 -31.88
CA PRO A 80 5.48 9.86 -32.21
C PRO A 80 5.10 9.66 -33.70
N ASP A 81 6.09 9.61 -34.60
CA ASP A 81 5.86 9.48 -36.05
C ASP A 81 5.65 8.04 -36.52
N ALA A 82 5.82 7.05 -35.62
CA ALA A 82 5.61 5.63 -35.92
C ALA A 82 4.16 5.41 -36.35
N PRO A 83 3.90 4.56 -37.38
CA PRO A 83 2.57 4.43 -37.96
C PRO A 83 1.50 3.99 -36.95
N GLU A 84 1.87 3.20 -35.94
CA GLU A 84 1.00 2.77 -34.83
C GLU A 84 0.72 3.85 -33.76
N CYS A 85 1.46 4.97 -33.78
CA CYS A 85 1.41 6.01 -32.74
C CYS A 85 0.85 7.35 -33.22
N ARG A 86 0.57 7.49 -34.52
CA ARG A 86 0.05 8.74 -35.08
C ARG A 86 -1.37 8.99 -34.57
N ILE A 87 -1.55 10.13 -33.90
CA ILE A 87 -2.84 10.65 -33.50
C ILE A 87 -3.18 11.79 -34.46
N TYR A 88 -4.33 11.71 -35.12
CA TYR A 88 -4.84 12.77 -36.00
C TYR A 88 -5.94 13.52 -35.24
N GLU A 89 -5.95 14.85 -35.37
CA GLU A 89 -7.08 15.67 -34.92
C GLU A 89 -8.28 15.40 -35.85
N ASP A 90 -9.48 15.22 -35.29
CA ASP A 90 -10.73 15.03 -36.04
C ASP A 90 -11.23 16.34 -36.70
#